data_AF-A0A2V6T7X6-F1
#
_entry.id   AF-A0A2V6T7X6-F1
#
_cell.length_a   1.000
_cell.length_b   1.000
_cell.length_c   1.000
_cell.angle_alpha   90.00
_cell.angle_beta   90.00
_cell.angle_gamma   90.00
#
_symmetry.space_group_name_H-M   'P 1'
#
loop_
_entity.id
_entity.type
_entity.pdbx_description
1 polymer ?
#
loop_
_entity_poly.entity_id
_entity_poly.type
_entity_poly.pdbx_seq_one_letter_code
_entity_poly.pdbx_strand_id
1 'polypeptide(L)'
;MSTPAANDIVVNEPNRWRLESPGARGWTRTARPGAPNKYFIVSADCHANEPSSLWADRIDQKYKDRVPRVITDDKGVQWRISEGHRPDRLRLSDLEGEDMARQKAGADPRDRLRDQDRDGVDAEVVFPNK
;
A
#
# COMPACT_ATOMS: atom_id res chain seq x y z
N MET A 1 17.66 26.15 -2.21
CA MET A 1 17.25 25.28 -3.33
C MET A 1 15.83 24.84 -3.03
N SER A 2 14.88 25.16 -3.90
CA SER A 2 13.45 24.89 -3.66
C SER A 2 13.22 23.39 -3.67
N THR A 3 12.67 22.85 -2.58
CA THR A 3 12.19 21.46 -2.49
C THR A 3 11.15 21.25 -3.59
N PRO A 4 11.24 20.21 -4.43
CA PRO A 4 10.19 19.93 -5.40
C PRO A 4 8.89 19.61 -4.65
N ALA A 5 7.79 20.14 -5.16
CA ALA A 5 6.46 19.99 -4.57
C ALA A 5 6.04 18.51 -4.56
N ALA A 6 5.54 18.05 -3.41
CA ALA A 6 4.83 16.79 -3.31
C ALA A 6 3.48 16.91 -4.05
N ASN A 7 3.30 16.16 -5.16
CA ASN A 7 2.10 15.40 -5.54
C ASN A 7 1.91 15.31 -7.06
N ASP A 8 2.51 14.29 -7.69
CA ASP A 8 2.22 13.93 -9.10
C ASP A 8 0.91 13.13 -9.27
N ILE A 9 0.22 12.77 -8.17
CA ILE A 9 -1.03 12.00 -8.25
C ILE A 9 -2.23 12.95 -8.12
N VAL A 10 -3.04 13.01 -9.18
CA VAL A 10 -4.31 13.71 -9.19
C VAL A 10 -5.33 12.92 -8.36
N VAL A 11 -5.89 13.55 -7.33
CA VAL A 11 -6.92 12.94 -6.47
C VAL A 11 -8.23 12.80 -7.24
N ASN A 12 -8.81 11.60 -7.21
CA ASN A 12 -10.05 11.28 -7.92
C ASN A 12 -11.20 12.17 -7.40
N GLU A 13 -12.16 12.52 -8.26
CA GLU A 13 -13.29 13.40 -7.91
C GLU A 13 -14.00 13.02 -6.59
N PRO A 14 -14.32 11.73 -6.32
CA PRO A 14 -14.96 11.33 -5.07
C PRO A 14 -14.10 11.55 -3.81
N ASN A 15 -12.78 11.69 -3.97
CA ASN A 15 -11.82 11.82 -2.88
C ASN A 15 -11.35 13.27 -2.66
N ARG A 16 -11.72 14.23 -3.53
CA ARG A 16 -11.22 15.62 -3.46
C ARG A 16 -11.52 16.31 -2.13
N TRP A 17 -12.66 16.00 -1.51
CA TRP A 17 -13.03 16.56 -0.20
C TRP A 17 -12.00 16.26 0.89
N ARG A 18 -11.17 15.21 0.74
CA ARG A 18 -10.11 14.86 1.71
C ARG A 18 -8.94 15.83 1.69
N LEU A 19 -8.77 16.62 0.63
CA LEU A 19 -7.73 17.65 0.54
C LEU A 19 -8.00 18.82 1.50
N GLU A 20 -9.27 19.02 1.83
CA GLU A 20 -9.76 20.08 2.69
C GLU A 20 -10.13 19.51 4.06
N SER A 21 -9.20 19.63 5.01
CA SER A 21 -9.50 19.41 6.43
C SER A 21 -9.62 20.77 7.13
N PRO A 22 -10.67 21.00 7.95
CA PRO A 22 -10.80 22.21 8.76
C PRO A 22 -9.69 22.35 9.83
N GLY A 23 -8.82 21.33 9.94
CA GLY A 23 -7.77 21.28 10.94
C GLY A 23 -8.34 21.09 12.34
N ALA A 24 -7.45 21.08 13.34
CA ALA A 24 -7.84 21.01 14.73
C ALA A 24 -7.90 22.43 15.31
N ARG A 25 -9.10 22.90 15.66
CA ARG A 25 -9.29 24.23 16.29
C ARG A 25 -8.48 24.31 17.59
N GLY A 26 -7.64 25.34 17.71
CA GLY A 26 -6.83 25.59 18.91
C GLY A 26 -5.50 24.82 18.98
N TRP A 27 -5.17 24.01 17.97
CA TRP A 27 -3.89 23.33 17.93
C TRP A 27 -2.80 24.24 17.36
N THR A 28 -1.66 24.29 18.03
CA THR A 28 -0.49 25.10 17.62
C THR A 28 0.43 24.37 16.65
N ARG A 29 0.21 23.07 16.42
CA ARG A 29 0.97 22.18 15.54
C ARG A 29 0.00 21.40 14.64
N THR A 30 0.51 20.84 13.55
CA THR A 30 -0.30 20.20 12.50
C THR A 30 0.28 18.87 12.05
N ALA A 31 -0.56 17.98 11.49
CA ALA A 31 -0.11 16.76 10.83
C ALA A 31 0.23 16.96 9.35
N ARG A 32 0.00 18.18 8.80
CA ARG A 32 0.20 18.44 7.36
C ARG A 32 1.68 18.33 6.97
N PRO A 33 2.02 17.57 5.92
CA PRO A 33 3.38 17.52 5.35
C PRO A 33 3.88 18.92 4.99
N GLY A 34 5.18 19.17 5.18
CA GLY A 34 5.83 20.44 4.82
C GLY A 34 5.50 21.65 5.70
N ALA A 35 4.60 21.52 6.69
CA ALA A 35 4.32 22.61 7.62
C ALA A 35 5.49 22.85 8.59
N PRO A 36 5.85 24.11 8.89
CA PRO A 36 6.98 24.42 9.78
C PRO A 36 6.78 23.92 11.23
N ASN A 37 5.53 23.75 11.65
CA ASN A 37 5.11 23.28 12.97
C ASN A 37 4.52 21.86 12.92
N LYS A 38 4.99 21.01 11.99
CA LYS A 38 4.54 19.62 11.86
C LYS A 38 4.79 18.81 13.15
N TYR A 39 3.87 17.91 13.49
CA TYR A 39 4.12 16.86 14.48
C TYR A 39 5.10 15.82 13.94
N PHE A 40 5.80 15.14 14.85
CA PHE A 40 6.42 13.87 14.52
C PHE A 40 5.31 12.81 14.53
N ILE A 41 5.02 12.22 13.37
CA ILE A 41 3.91 11.29 13.16
C ILE A 41 4.47 9.88 13.05
N VAL A 42 4.00 9.00 13.94
CA VAL A 42 4.28 7.57 13.88
C VAL A 42 3.00 6.85 13.46
N SER A 43 3.06 6.14 12.34
CA SER A 43 2.00 5.20 11.98
C SER A 43 2.15 3.93 12.80
N ALA A 44 1.17 3.64 13.65
CA ALA A 44 1.20 2.47 14.52
C ALA A 44 0.77 1.17 13.83
N ASP A 45 0.17 1.28 12.63
CA ASP A 45 -0.37 0.14 11.89
C ASP A 45 -0.23 0.37 10.39
N CYS A 46 0.67 -0.37 9.77
CA CYS A 46 0.85 -0.45 8.34
C CYS A 46 1.17 -1.89 7.95
N HIS A 47 0.97 -2.24 6.67
CA HIS A 47 1.27 -3.58 6.17
C HIS A 47 2.30 -3.55 5.04
N ALA A 48 3.08 -4.63 4.94
CA ALA A 48 3.87 -4.95 3.77
C ALA A 48 3.00 -5.69 2.75
N ASN A 49 3.28 -5.49 1.46
CA ASN A 49 2.67 -6.29 0.41
C ASN A 49 3.76 -7.21 -0.17
N GLU A 50 3.83 -8.43 0.34
CA GLU A 50 4.92 -9.34 0.01
C GLU A 50 4.83 -9.79 -1.45
N PRO A 51 5.96 -10.01 -2.14
CA PRO A 51 5.94 -10.57 -3.49
C PRO A 51 5.20 -11.91 -3.50
N SER A 52 4.46 -12.20 -4.57
CA SER A 52 3.76 -13.48 -4.72
C SER A 52 4.69 -14.70 -4.63
N SER A 53 5.97 -14.50 -4.94
CA SER A 53 6.99 -15.55 -4.90
C SER A 53 7.69 -15.70 -3.55
N LEU A 54 7.35 -14.89 -2.52
CA LEU A 54 8.05 -14.85 -1.23
C LEU A 54 8.37 -16.24 -0.70
N TRP A 55 7.34 -17.09 -0.60
CA TRP A 55 7.43 -18.46 -0.11
C TRP A 55 7.84 -19.46 -1.19
N ALA A 56 7.29 -19.34 -2.40
CA ALA A 56 7.55 -20.27 -3.50
C ALA A 56 9.04 -20.39 -3.87
N ASP A 57 9.78 -19.29 -3.73
CA ASP A 57 11.21 -19.23 -4.05
C ASP A 57 12.09 -19.80 -2.92
N ARG A 58 11.61 -19.76 -1.67
CA ARG A 58 12.44 -19.97 -0.46
C ARG A 58 12.09 -21.19 0.37
N ILE A 59 10.87 -21.72 0.23
CA ILE A 59 10.44 -22.90 0.97
C ILE A 59 11.11 -24.17 0.42
N ASP A 60 11.31 -25.16 1.29
CA ASP A 60 11.76 -26.51 0.90
C ASP A 60 10.86 -27.06 -0.21
N GLN A 61 11.49 -27.66 -1.23
CA GLN A 61 10.84 -28.19 -2.41
C GLN A 61 9.66 -29.12 -2.08
N LYS A 62 9.76 -29.91 -1.00
CA LYS A 62 8.68 -30.85 -0.59
C LYS A 62 7.40 -30.17 -0.09
N TYR A 63 7.41 -28.84 0.10
CA TYR A 63 6.25 -28.06 0.56
C TYR A 63 5.78 -27.02 -0.46
N LYS A 64 6.41 -26.93 -1.66
CA LYS A 64 6.07 -25.91 -2.67
C LYS A 64 4.65 -26.02 -3.21
N ASP A 65 4.08 -27.22 -3.22
CA ASP A 65 2.70 -27.47 -3.61
C ASP A 65 1.68 -27.01 -2.56
N ARG A 66 2.12 -26.78 -1.32
CA ARG A 66 1.28 -26.36 -0.18
C ARG A 66 1.19 -24.84 -0.03
N VAL A 67 2.14 -24.07 -0.58
CA VAL A 67 2.11 -22.61 -0.46
C VAL A 67 0.99 -21.97 -1.30
N PRO A 68 0.45 -20.81 -0.85
CA PRO A 68 -0.55 -20.08 -1.61
C PRO A 68 -0.04 -19.74 -3.02
N ARG A 69 -0.88 -19.97 -4.04
CA ARG A 69 -0.54 -19.69 -5.44
C ARG A 69 -1.75 -19.24 -6.24
N VAL A 70 -1.49 -18.60 -7.37
CA VAL A 70 -2.50 -18.28 -8.37
C VAL A 70 -2.35 -19.23 -9.55
N ILE A 71 -3.45 -19.83 -9.99
CA ILE A 71 -3.53 -20.64 -11.21
C ILE A 71 -4.51 -19.98 -12.19
N THR A 72 -4.30 -20.19 -13.48
CA THR A 72 -5.25 -19.80 -14.54
C THR A 72 -5.86 -21.07 -15.12
N ASP A 73 -7.18 -21.15 -15.21
CA ASP A 73 -7.87 -22.30 -15.80
C ASP A 73 -7.91 -22.24 -17.34
N ASP A 74 -8.49 -23.27 -17.95
CA ASP A 74 -8.67 -23.41 -19.40
C ASP A 74 -9.53 -22.30 -20.04
N LYS A 75 -10.31 -21.59 -19.23
CA LYS A 75 -11.17 -20.48 -19.64
C LYS A 75 -10.52 -19.12 -19.36
N GLY A 76 -9.26 -19.10 -18.90
CA GLY A 76 -8.52 -17.89 -18.58
C GLY A 76 -8.90 -17.27 -17.22
N VAL A 77 -9.66 -17.95 -16.37
CA VAL A 77 -10.04 -17.44 -15.05
C VAL A 77 -8.92 -17.70 -14.06
N GLN A 78 -8.56 -16.67 -13.30
CA GLN A 78 -7.57 -16.78 -12.23
C GLN A 78 -8.20 -17.24 -10.92
N TRP A 79 -7.55 -18.19 -10.28
CA TRP A 79 -7.95 -18.80 -9.01
C TRP A 79 -6.82 -18.72 -8.00
N ARG A 80 -7.12 -18.26 -6.79
CA ARG A 80 -6.24 -18.38 -5.63
C ARG A 80 -6.44 -19.75 -4.99
N ILE A 81 -5.34 -20.49 -4.84
CA ILE A 81 -5.28 -21.79 -4.18
C ILE A 81 -4.47 -21.63 -2.89
N SER A 82 -5.09 -22.00 -1.78
CA SER A 82 -4.44 -22.05 -0.46
C SER A 82 -4.81 -23.36 0.22
N GLU A 83 -3.84 -24.02 0.86
CA GLU A 83 -4.08 -25.28 1.57
C GLU A 83 -5.18 -25.09 2.64
N GLY A 84 -6.06 -26.10 2.78
CA GLY A 84 -7.18 -26.08 3.72
C GLY A 84 -8.38 -25.21 3.30
N HIS A 85 -8.30 -24.52 2.15
CA HIS A 85 -9.36 -23.65 1.66
C HIS A 85 -9.85 -24.08 0.27
N ARG A 86 -11.13 -23.83 -0.01
CA ARG A 86 -11.67 -23.96 -1.37
C ARG A 86 -11.02 -22.93 -2.30
N PRO A 87 -10.76 -23.27 -3.58
CA PRO A 87 -10.29 -22.31 -4.57
C PRO A 87 -11.17 -21.06 -4.60
N ASP A 88 -10.53 -19.90 -4.59
CA ASP A 88 -11.22 -18.61 -4.59
C ASP A 88 -10.97 -17.88 -5.91
N ARG A 89 -12.04 -17.42 -6.56
CA ARG A 89 -11.93 -16.76 -7.86
C ARG A 89 -11.40 -15.35 -7.66
N LEU A 90 -10.25 -15.05 -8.28
CA LEU A 90 -9.71 -13.71 -8.30
C LEU A 90 -10.53 -12.82 -9.22
N ARG A 91 -11.05 -11.74 -8.65
CA ARG A 91 -11.66 -10.64 -9.42
C ARG A 91 -10.66 -9.51 -9.44
N LEU A 92 -9.96 -9.37 -10.56
CA LEU A 92 -9.11 -8.22 -10.80
C LEU A 92 -10.00 -7.07 -11.28
N SER A 93 -9.84 -5.92 -10.64
CA SER A 93 -10.40 -4.65 -11.12
C SER A 93 -9.29 -3.87 -11.78
N ASP A 94 -9.60 -3.22 -12.90
CA ASP A 94 -8.70 -2.25 -13.49
C ASP A 94 -8.63 -1.04 -12.57
N LEU A 95 -7.43 -0.76 -12.06
CA LEU A 95 -7.16 0.40 -11.22
C LEU A 95 -6.45 1.45 -12.06
N GLU A 96 -6.87 2.71 -11.91
CA GLU A 96 -6.31 3.84 -12.65
C GLU A 96 -6.05 5.03 -11.71
N GLY A 97 -5.23 5.98 -12.18
CA GLY A 97 -4.96 7.23 -11.47
C GLY A 97 -4.52 7.02 -10.01
N GLU A 98 -5.25 7.66 -9.09
CA GLU A 98 -4.98 7.58 -7.65
C GLU A 98 -5.05 6.15 -7.10
N ASP A 99 -6.01 5.34 -7.56
CA ASP A 99 -6.22 3.98 -7.04
C ASP A 99 -5.09 3.05 -7.45
N MET A 100 -4.59 3.19 -8.69
CA MET A 100 -3.40 2.46 -9.11
C MET A 100 -2.17 2.90 -8.31
N ALA A 101 -2.02 4.19 -8.06
CA ALA A 101 -0.87 4.66 -7.30
C ALA A 101 -0.89 4.11 -5.85
N ARG A 102 -2.06 4.13 -5.19
CA ARG A 102 -2.25 3.53 -3.85
C ARG A 102 -1.95 2.03 -3.82
N GLN A 103 -2.34 1.30 -4.87
CA GLN A 103 -2.08 -0.14 -4.95
C GLN A 103 -0.58 -0.48 -5.06
N LYS A 104 0.23 0.44 -5.60
CA LYS A 104 1.70 0.30 -5.71
C LYS A 104 2.46 0.82 -4.49
N ALA A 105 1.81 1.64 -3.66
CA ALA A 105 2.43 2.28 -2.52
C ALA A 105 3.04 1.26 -1.55
N GLY A 106 4.24 1.56 -1.05
CA GLY A 106 4.93 0.73 -0.07
C GLY A 106 5.37 -0.66 -0.54
N ALA A 107 5.37 -0.95 -1.85
CA ALA A 107 5.84 -2.21 -2.41
C ALA A 107 7.38 -2.32 -2.45
N ASP A 108 8.07 -1.23 -2.77
CA ASP A 108 9.53 -1.10 -2.67
C ASP A 108 9.90 -0.24 -1.44
N PRO A 109 10.90 -0.62 -0.63
CA PRO A 109 11.28 0.15 0.55
C PRO A 109 11.65 1.61 0.28
N ARG A 110 12.27 1.93 -0.86
CA ARG A 110 12.65 3.31 -1.18
C ARG A 110 11.46 4.14 -1.63
N ASP A 111 10.56 3.54 -2.40
CA ASP A 111 9.32 4.21 -2.78
C ASP A 111 8.42 4.41 -1.56
N ARG A 112 8.43 3.47 -0.61
CA ARG A 112 7.74 3.61 0.68
C ARG A 112 8.20 4.83 1.48
N LEU A 113 9.50 5.12 1.51
CA LEU A 113 10.01 6.34 2.16
C LEU A 113 9.49 7.61 1.47
N ARG A 114 9.36 7.60 0.15
CA ARG A 114 8.78 8.73 -0.61
C ARG A 114 7.28 8.89 -0.32
N ASP A 115 6.56 7.77 -0.22
CA ASP A 115 5.15 7.76 0.17
C ASP A 115 4.97 8.32 1.59
N GLN A 116 5.85 7.94 2.53
CA GLN A 116 5.88 8.49 3.90
C GLN A 116 6.13 10.01 3.90
N ASP A 117 7.14 10.49 3.16
CA ASP A 117 7.44 11.92 3.04
C ASP A 117 6.23 12.70 2.50
N ARG A 118 5.56 12.13 1.51
CA ARG A 118 4.36 12.69 0.88
C ARG A 118 3.19 12.78 1.87
N ASP A 119 2.97 11.73 2.66
CA ASP A 119 1.86 11.64 3.62
C ASP A 119 2.20 12.30 4.97
N GLY A 120 3.46 12.69 5.19
CA GLY A 120 3.91 13.33 6.41
C GLY A 120 4.09 12.35 7.56
N VAL A 121 4.36 11.08 7.27
CA VAL A 121 4.68 10.04 8.26
C VAL A 121 6.19 10.02 8.45
N ASP A 122 6.67 10.07 9.70
CA ASP A 122 8.11 10.07 9.99
C ASP A 122 8.65 8.68 10.35
N ALA A 123 7.76 7.81 10.84
CA ALA A 123 8.08 6.42 11.14
C ALA A 123 6.80 5.58 11.07
N GLU A 124 6.96 4.29 10.83
CA GLU A 124 5.85 3.35 10.83
C GLU A 124 6.25 2.00 11.44
N VAL A 125 5.26 1.30 11.98
CA VAL A 125 5.35 -0.13 12.30
C VAL A 125 4.71 -0.91 11.16
N VAL A 126 5.45 -1.85 10.58
CA VAL A 126 5.00 -2.63 9.42
C VAL A 126 4.73 -4.07 9.83
N PHE A 127 3.51 -4.52 9.60
CA PHE A 127 3.02 -5.89 9.81
C PHE A 127 2.99 -6.68 8.50
N PRO A 128 3.10 -8.02 8.58
CA PRO A 128 2.90 -8.88 7.41
C PRO A 128 1.44 -8.87 6.94
N ASN A 129 1.21 -9.24 5.69
CA ASN A 129 -0.14 -9.39 5.12
C ASN A 129 -0.44 -10.83 4.68
N LYS A 130 0.56 -11.54 4.11
CA LYS A 130 0.40 -12.91 3.58
C LYS A 130 0.76 -14.02 4.54
#